data_AF-V9LJB1-F1
#
_entry.id   AF-V9LJB1-F1
#
_cell.length_a   1.000
_cell.length_b   1.000
_cell.length_c   1.000
_cell.angle_alpha   90.00
_cell.angle_beta   90.00
_cell.angle_gamma   90.00
#
_symmetry.space_group_name_H-M   'P 1'
#
loop_
_entity.id
_entity.type
_entity.pdbx_description
1 polymer ?
#
loop_
_entity_poly.entity_id
_entity_poly.type
_entity_poly.pdbx_seq_one_letter_code
_entity_poly.pdbx_strand_id
1 'polypeptide(L)'
;VSSAGRTHAVAKACSAGRMERCTCDEAPDLENREAWQWGGCGDNLRYSNKFVKEFIGQKKSNKDLRARVDLHNTNVGIKVIKSGVETTCKCHGVSGSCTVRTCWRQLLPFHEIGKLLKHKYEGSLKIGSARNEATGEGEMVASRKATATATALQHSHIPRTIDLVHI
;
A
#
# COMPACT_ATOMS: atom_id res chain seq x y z
N VAL A 1 -5.47 -1.84 -5.35
CA VAL A 1 -4.33 -2.41 -6.10
C VAL A 1 -3.60 -1.38 -6.96
N SER A 2 -4.30 -0.56 -7.74
CA SER A 2 -3.66 0.37 -8.69
C SER A 2 -2.75 1.42 -8.06
N SER A 3 -3.16 2.03 -6.93
CA SER A 3 -2.32 2.98 -6.19
C SER A 3 -1.03 2.33 -5.66
N ALA A 4 -1.14 1.09 -5.18
CA ALA A 4 0.00 0.28 -4.76
C ALA A 4 0.95 -0.01 -5.95
N GLY A 5 0.39 -0.43 -7.09
CA GLY A 5 1.16 -0.71 -8.31
C GLY A 5 1.93 0.50 -8.84
N ARG A 6 1.29 1.67 -8.89
CA ARG A 6 1.98 2.92 -9.27
C ARG A 6 3.12 3.25 -8.32
N THR A 7 2.89 3.13 -7.00
CA THR A 7 3.91 3.41 -5.99
C THR A 7 5.09 2.45 -6.12
N HIS A 8 4.81 1.15 -6.33
CA HIS A 8 5.84 0.12 -6.52
C HIS A 8 6.67 0.37 -7.78
N ALA A 9 6.00 0.61 -8.91
CA ALA A 9 6.66 0.80 -10.20
C ALA A 9 7.57 2.03 -10.21
N VAL A 10 7.11 3.16 -9.65
CA VAL A 10 7.93 4.38 -9.55
C VAL A 10 9.12 4.16 -8.63
N ALA A 11 8.94 3.50 -7.48
CA ALA A 11 10.04 3.30 -6.52
C ALA A 11 11.15 2.42 -7.09
N LYS A 12 10.75 1.34 -7.78
CA LYS A 12 11.64 0.43 -8.52
C LYS A 12 12.30 1.10 -9.73
N ALA A 13 11.62 2.06 -10.37
CA ALA A 13 12.19 2.77 -11.51
C ALA A 13 13.26 3.79 -11.05
N CYS A 14 13.03 4.46 -9.92
CA CYS A 14 14.01 5.34 -9.30
C CYS A 14 15.28 4.58 -8.88
N SER A 15 15.15 3.45 -8.18
CA SER A 15 16.30 2.63 -7.77
C SER A 15 17.02 1.96 -8.96
N ALA A 16 16.29 1.63 -10.02
CA ALA A 16 16.90 1.09 -11.25
C ALA A 16 17.57 2.16 -12.14
N GLY A 17 17.53 3.45 -11.76
CA GLY A 17 18.05 4.54 -12.59
C GLY A 17 17.28 4.75 -13.90
N ARG A 18 16.01 4.29 -13.98
CA ARG A 18 15.14 4.41 -15.16
C ARG A 18 14.32 5.71 -15.19
N MET A 19 14.53 6.59 -14.22
CA MET A 19 13.86 7.88 -14.10
C MET A 19 14.88 8.97 -13.78
N GLU A 20 14.84 10.08 -14.51
CA GLU A 20 15.82 11.17 -14.35
C GLU A 20 15.55 12.04 -13.11
N ARG A 21 14.30 12.11 -12.65
CA ARG A 21 13.87 13.02 -11.57
C ARG A 21 13.93 12.41 -10.18
N CYS A 22 14.45 11.19 -10.05
CA CYS A 22 14.61 10.52 -8.76
C CYS A 22 15.78 9.54 -8.79
N THR A 23 16.37 9.33 -7.63
CA THR A 23 17.46 8.38 -7.39
C THR A 23 16.99 7.33 -6.39
N CYS A 24 17.90 6.48 -5.91
CA CYS A 24 17.63 5.53 -4.84
C CYS A 24 17.22 6.20 -3.52
N ASP A 25 16.66 5.40 -2.61
CA ASP A 25 16.45 5.85 -1.24
C ASP A 25 17.81 5.96 -0.54
N GLU A 26 18.26 7.19 -0.28
CA GLU A 26 19.37 7.45 0.63
C GLU A 26 18.84 7.15 2.04
N ALA A 27 19.33 6.08 2.68
CA ALA A 27 18.99 5.75 4.06
C ALA A 27 19.94 6.52 5.01
N PRO A 28 19.56 7.72 5.50
CA PRO A 28 20.52 8.60 6.18
C PRO A 28 20.60 8.27 7.68
N ASP A 29 19.57 7.62 8.23
CA ASP A 29 19.30 7.54 9.68
C ASP A 29 19.68 6.22 10.34
N LEU A 30 20.57 5.44 9.74
CA LEU A 30 20.95 4.16 10.32
C LEU A 30 22.45 4.14 10.62
N GLU A 31 22.86 4.97 11.58
CA GLU A 31 24.12 4.73 12.30
C GLU A 31 24.08 3.31 12.87
N ASN A 32 24.91 2.42 12.35
CA ASN A 32 25.05 1.09 12.92
C ASN A 32 26.35 0.95 13.69
N ARG A 33 26.19 0.56 14.95
CA ARG A 33 27.23 0.13 15.90
C ARG A 33 27.67 -1.33 15.69
N GLU A 34 27.24 -1.98 14.61
CA GLU A 34 27.53 -3.38 14.29
C GLU A 34 28.09 -3.53 12.87
N ALA A 35 28.87 -4.60 12.64
CA ALA A 35 29.79 -4.86 11.52
C ALA A 35 29.19 -4.92 10.09
N TRP A 36 28.05 -4.29 9.83
CA TRP A 36 27.44 -4.21 8.50
C TRP A 36 27.12 -2.77 8.12
N GLN A 37 27.50 -2.40 6.89
CA GLN A 37 27.39 -1.04 6.38
C GLN A 37 26.08 -0.87 5.60
N TRP A 38 25.37 0.24 5.83
CA TRP A 38 24.31 0.65 4.92
C TRP A 38 24.92 1.03 3.58
N GLY A 39 24.33 0.52 2.51
CA GLY A 39 24.82 0.79 1.17
C GLY A 39 23.99 0.08 0.11
N GLY A 40 24.34 0.29 -1.15
CA GLY A 40 23.54 -0.18 -2.27
C GLY A 40 22.39 0.78 -2.60
N CYS A 41 21.43 0.27 -3.37
CA CYS A 41 20.42 1.10 -4.03
C CYS A 41 19.02 0.68 -3.59
N GLY A 42 18.49 1.37 -2.57
CA GLY A 42 17.15 1.12 -2.04
C GLY A 42 16.03 1.68 -2.90
N ASP A 43 14.85 1.07 -2.85
CA ASP A 43 13.65 1.54 -3.56
C ASP A 43 13.15 2.87 -2.98
N ASN A 44 13.03 3.91 -3.82
CA ASN A 44 12.70 5.27 -3.36
C ASN A 44 11.20 5.47 -3.11
N LEU A 45 10.75 5.01 -1.95
CA LEU A 45 9.36 5.13 -1.54
C LEU A 45 8.93 6.56 -1.22
N ARG A 46 9.84 7.39 -0.72
CA ARG A 46 9.55 8.78 -0.37
C ARG A 46 9.11 9.55 -1.61
N TYR A 47 9.91 9.48 -2.67
CA TYR A 47 9.60 10.09 -3.96
C TYR A 47 8.32 9.51 -4.55
N SER A 48 8.21 8.18 -4.60
CA SER A 48 7.10 7.49 -5.24
C SER A 48 5.75 7.80 -4.60
N ASN A 49 5.69 7.83 -3.26
CA ASN A 49 4.49 8.20 -2.54
C ASN A 49 4.10 9.66 -2.78
N LYS A 50 5.07 10.59 -2.87
CA LYS A 50 4.79 11.98 -3.22
C LYS A 50 4.23 12.08 -4.64
N PHE A 51 4.92 11.49 -5.61
CA PHE A 51 4.52 11.46 -7.01
C PHE A 51 3.12 10.88 -7.20
N VAL A 52 2.82 9.73 -6.58
CA VAL A 52 1.52 9.08 -6.75
C VAL A 52 0.37 9.88 -6.10
N LYS A 53 0.61 10.52 -4.95
CA LYS A 53 -0.41 11.38 -4.32
C LYS A 53 -0.76 12.59 -5.19
N GLU A 54 0.26 13.20 -5.80
CA GLU A 54 0.08 14.30 -6.75
C GLU A 54 -0.60 13.82 -8.04
N PHE A 55 -0.15 12.68 -8.58
CA PHE A 55 -0.69 12.08 -9.81
C PHE A 55 -2.17 11.68 -9.70
N ILE A 56 -2.58 11.08 -8.58
CA ILE A 56 -3.99 10.69 -8.35
C ILE A 56 -4.86 11.95 -8.17
N GLY A 57 -4.27 13.12 -7.90
CA GLY A 57 -4.99 14.36 -7.77
C GLY A 57 -5.99 14.30 -6.62
N GLN A 58 -5.51 14.01 -5.40
CA GLN A 58 -6.32 14.00 -4.17
C GLN A 58 -6.92 15.39 -3.88
N LYS A 59 -7.91 15.83 -4.66
CA LYS A 59 -8.73 17.02 -4.38
C LYS A 59 -9.61 16.69 -3.18
N LYS A 60 -9.40 17.41 -2.08
CA LYS A 60 -10.04 17.20 -0.77
C LYS A 60 -11.56 17.49 -0.74
N SER A 61 -12.18 17.90 -1.86
CA SER A 61 -13.51 18.53 -1.86
C SER A 61 -14.52 17.87 -2.80
N ASN A 62 -14.69 16.54 -2.73
CA ASN A 62 -15.87 15.93 -3.36
C ASN A 62 -16.76 15.29 -2.29
N LYS A 63 -18.02 15.75 -2.23
CA LYS A 63 -19.05 15.24 -1.30
C LYS A 63 -19.54 13.84 -1.69
N ASP A 64 -19.22 13.38 -2.91
CA ASP A 64 -19.63 12.08 -3.42
C ASP A 64 -19.07 10.92 -2.56
N LEU A 65 -19.95 9.97 -2.24
CA LEU A 65 -19.62 8.77 -1.47
C LEU A 65 -18.54 7.95 -2.18
N ARG A 66 -18.64 7.81 -3.51
CA ARG A 66 -17.66 7.03 -4.28
C ARG A 66 -16.29 7.66 -4.22
N ALA A 67 -16.20 8.98 -4.38
CA ALA A 67 -14.93 9.71 -4.28
C ALA A 67 -14.25 9.52 -2.90
N ARG A 68 -15.01 9.49 -1.80
CA ARG A 68 -14.47 9.22 -0.46
C ARG A 68 -13.92 7.79 -0.34
N VAL A 69 -14.67 6.80 -0.84
CA VAL A 69 -14.23 5.40 -0.82
C VAL A 69 -13.00 5.19 -1.71
N ASP A 70 -12.95 5.80 -2.90
CA ASP A 70 -11.80 5.72 -3.80
C ASP A 70 -10.55 6.36 -3.18
N LEU A 71 -10.71 7.50 -2.49
CA LEU A 71 -9.63 8.14 -1.74
C LEU A 71 -9.12 7.24 -0.61
N HIS A 72 -10.02 6.65 0.17
CA HIS A 72 -9.68 5.69 1.23
C HIS A 72 -8.92 4.49 0.66
N ASN A 73 -9.47 3.80 -0.33
CA ASN A 73 -8.87 2.62 -0.95
C ASN A 73 -7.52 2.94 -1.60
N THR A 74 -7.35 4.15 -2.15
CA THR A 74 -6.07 4.66 -2.63
C THR A 74 -5.04 4.71 -1.50
N ASN A 75 -5.42 5.32 -0.37
CA ASN A 75 -4.56 5.46 0.80
C ASN A 75 -4.21 4.10 1.43
N VAL A 76 -5.16 3.14 1.45
CA VAL A 76 -4.89 1.76 1.88
C VAL A 76 -3.83 1.12 0.99
N GLY A 77 -3.94 1.25 -0.34
CA GLY A 77 -2.94 0.70 -1.25
C GLY A 77 -1.52 1.27 -1.02
N ILE A 78 -1.42 2.59 -0.81
CA ILE A 78 -0.16 3.24 -0.46
C ILE A 78 0.38 2.74 0.89
N LYS A 79 -0.49 2.56 1.89
CA LYS A 79 -0.12 2.08 3.22
C LYS A 79 0.42 0.65 3.17
N VAL A 80 -0.22 -0.25 2.42
CA VAL A 80 0.23 -1.63 2.26
C VAL A 80 1.62 -1.72 1.62
N ILE A 81 1.88 -0.89 0.60
CA ILE A 81 3.22 -0.82 0.00
C ILE A 81 4.27 -0.34 1.00
N LYS A 82 3.95 0.69 1.78
CA LYS A 82 4.87 1.21 2.80
C LYS A 82 5.18 0.20 3.89
N SER A 83 4.22 -0.66 4.27
CA SER A 83 4.46 -1.73 5.25
C SER A 83 5.22 -2.92 4.65
N GLY A 84 5.19 -3.11 3.34
CA GLY A 84 5.89 -4.19 2.64
C GLY A 84 7.33 -3.84 2.26
N VAL A 85 8.05 -3.13 3.13
CA VAL A 85 9.46 -2.77 2.94
C VAL A 85 10.30 -3.63 3.86
N GLU A 86 11.30 -4.29 3.30
CA GLU A 86 12.22 -5.13 4.05
C GLU A 86 13.66 -4.70 3.82
N THR A 87 14.51 -4.98 4.81
CA THR A 87 15.95 -4.81 4.68
C THR A 87 16.50 -6.03 3.96
N THR A 88 16.99 -5.84 2.74
CA THR A 88 17.69 -6.88 1.97
C THR A 88 19.19 -6.66 2.12
N CYS A 89 19.94 -7.74 2.33
CA CYS A 89 21.39 -7.69 2.51
C CYS A 89 22.11 -8.60 1.53
N LYS A 90 23.28 -8.16 1.06
CA LYS A 90 24.24 -8.99 0.35
C LYS A 90 25.47 -9.23 1.22
N CYS A 91 25.86 -10.48 1.34
CA CYS A 91 27.07 -10.87 2.07
C CYS A 91 28.32 -10.77 1.20
N HIS A 92 29.38 -10.26 1.81
CA HIS A 92 30.69 -10.04 1.21
C HIS A 92 31.73 -10.67 2.17
N GLY A 93 32.13 -11.90 1.88
CA GLY A 93 33.13 -12.59 2.69
C GLY A 93 33.74 -13.76 1.93
N VAL A 94 34.93 -14.17 2.34
CA VAL A 94 35.63 -15.31 1.73
C VAL A 94 34.72 -16.53 1.78
N SER A 95 34.63 -17.26 0.67
CA SER A 95 33.78 -18.44 0.51
C SER A 95 32.29 -18.22 0.82
N GLY A 96 31.78 -16.99 0.64
CA GLY A 96 30.36 -16.67 0.85
C GLY A 96 29.98 -16.37 2.30
N SER A 97 30.95 -16.16 3.19
CA SER A 97 30.69 -15.73 4.57
C SER A 97 30.03 -14.34 4.63
N CYS A 98 29.27 -14.07 5.68
CA CYS A 98 28.56 -12.81 5.93
C CYS A 98 29.27 -11.92 6.96
N THR A 99 30.60 -12.04 7.09
CA THR A 99 31.40 -11.24 8.03
C THR A 99 31.31 -9.75 7.73
N VAL A 100 31.25 -9.39 6.44
CA VAL A 100 30.82 -8.07 5.97
C VAL A 100 29.54 -8.27 5.15
N ARG A 101 28.57 -7.38 5.32
CA ARG A 101 27.39 -7.34 4.47
C ARG A 101 26.96 -5.90 4.22
N THR A 102 26.35 -5.69 3.07
CA THR A 102 25.77 -4.42 2.66
C THR A 102 24.27 -4.59 2.56
N CYS A 103 23.52 -3.69 3.18
CA CYS A 103 22.06 -3.79 3.24
C CYS A 103 21.38 -2.52 2.69
N TRP A 104 20.25 -2.71 2.02
CA TRP A 104 19.37 -1.65 1.52
C TRP A 104 17.90 -1.97 1.78
N ARG A 105 17.05 -0.95 1.74
CA ARG A 105 15.60 -1.11 1.86
C ARG A 105 15.01 -1.45 0.50
N GLN A 106 14.27 -2.54 0.43
CA GLN A 106 13.67 -3.03 -0.80
C GLN A 106 12.19 -3.32 -0.59
N LEU A 107 11.38 -2.99 -1.59
CA LEU A 107 9.99 -3.40 -1.63
C LEU A 107 9.87 -4.91 -1.86
N LEU A 108 8.94 -5.52 -1.13
CA LEU A 108 8.48 -6.87 -1.39
C LEU A 108 8.12 -7.07 -2.88
N PRO A 109 8.25 -8.29 -3.40
CA PRO A 109 7.70 -8.65 -4.69
C PRO A 109 6.22 -8.26 -4.78
N PHE A 110 5.79 -7.75 -5.93
CA PHE A 110 4.43 -7.21 -6.06
C PHE A 110 3.34 -8.27 -5.83
N HIS A 111 3.64 -9.55 -6.05
CA HIS A 111 2.70 -10.63 -5.75
C HIS A 111 2.42 -10.78 -4.24
N GLU A 112 3.41 -10.55 -3.37
CA GLU A 112 3.21 -10.54 -1.91
C GLU A 112 2.35 -9.34 -1.49
N ILE A 113 2.60 -8.17 -2.08
CA ILE A 113 1.71 -7.01 -1.90
C ILE A 113 0.29 -7.31 -2.38
N GLY A 114 0.16 -8.03 -3.50
CA GLY A 114 -1.12 -8.51 -4.02
C GLY A 114 -1.86 -9.41 -3.03
N LYS A 115 -1.15 -10.35 -2.37
CA LYS A 115 -1.72 -11.18 -1.29
C LYS A 115 -2.20 -10.34 -0.11
N LEU A 116 -1.40 -9.38 0.34
CA LEU A 116 -1.79 -8.47 1.44
C LEU A 116 -3.03 -7.64 1.09
N LEU A 117 -3.12 -7.13 -0.14
CA LEU A 117 -4.29 -6.38 -0.61
C LEU A 117 -5.52 -7.28 -0.76
N LYS A 118 -5.33 -8.50 -1.25
CA LYS A 118 -6.40 -9.50 -1.36
C LYS A 118 -6.99 -9.84 0.00
N HIS A 119 -6.14 -10.06 1.01
CA HIS A 119 -6.59 -10.34 2.37
C HIS A 119 -7.45 -9.19 2.93
N LYS A 120 -7.06 -7.93 2.69
CA LYS A 120 -7.89 -6.77 3.07
C LYS A 120 -9.22 -6.72 2.32
N TYR A 121 -9.19 -7.04 1.03
CA TYR A 121 -10.39 -7.05 0.19
C TYR A 121 -11.40 -8.13 0.64
N GLU A 122 -10.93 -9.31 1.01
CA GLU A 122 -11.78 -10.40 1.54
C GLU A 122 -12.46 -10.02 2.86
N GLY A 123 -11.87 -9.12 3.65
CA GLY A 123 -12.44 -8.55 4.87
C GLY A 123 -13.15 -7.20 4.68
N SER A 124 -13.37 -6.75 3.45
CA SER A 124 -13.90 -5.40 3.18
C SER A 124 -15.39 -5.27 3.52
N LEU A 125 -15.81 -4.03 3.79
CA LEU A 125 -17.19 -3.69 4.12
C LEU A 125 -17.88 -3.03 2.94
N LYS A 126 -19.08 -3.50 2.60
CA LYS A 126 -19.94 -2.83 1.62
C LYS A 126 -20.51 -1.55 2.22
N ILE A 127 -20.33 -0.44 1.51
CA ILE A 127 -20.80 0.88 1.92
C ILE A 127 -22.02 1.28 1.10
N GLY A 128 -23.05 1.79 1.79
CA GLY A 128 -24.17 2.50 1.19
C GLY A 128 -24.16 3.98 1.58
N SER A 129 -25.01 4.77 0.93
CA SER A 129 -25.29 6.15 1.36
C SER A 129 -26.58 6.15 2.17
N ALA A 130 -26.52 6.63 3.41
CA ALA A 130 -27.71 7.15 4.08
C ALA A 130 -27.70 8.66 3.91
N ARG A 131 -28.81 9.24 3.45
CA ARG A 131 -28.95 10.69 3.33
C ARG A 131 -29.71 11.16 4.56
N ASN A 132 -29.06 11.96 5.41
CA ASN A 132 -29.76 12.59 6.53
C ASN A 132 -30.65 13.70 5.96
N GLU A 133 -31.98 13.52 6.05
CA GLU A 133 -32.97 14.44 5.48
C GLU A 133 -32.90 15.84 6.10
N ALA A 134 -32.45 15.95 7.36
CA ALA A 134 -32.34 17.20 8.10
C ALA A 134 -31.14 18.09 7.70
N THR A 135 -30.02 17.50 7.27
CA THR A 135 -28.79 18.26 6.94
C THR A 135 -28.43 18.20 5.46
N GLY A 136 -29.05 17.31 4.70
CA GLY A 136 -28.70 17.04 3.30
C GLY A 136 -27.34 16.38 3.11
N GLU A 137 -26.66 15.99 4.20
CA GLU A 137 -25.34 15.35 4.16
C GLU A 137 -25.46 13.81 4.02
N GLY A 138 -24.60 13.23 3.17
CA GLY A 138 -24.53 11.80 2.93
C GLY A 138 -23.55 11.11 3.88
N GLU A 139 -24.06 10.31 4.82
CA GLU A 139 -23.24 9.57 5.78
C GLU A 139 -22.84 8.19 5.24
N MET A 140 -21.61 7.76 5.54
CA MET A 140 -21.11 6.43 5.16
C MET A 140 -21.69 5.40 6.12
N VAL A 141 -22.64 4.61 5.66
CA VAL A 141 -23.21 3.54 6.47
C VAL A 141 -22.68 2.20 5.96
N ALA A 142 -22.01 1.46 6.83
CA ALA A 142 -21.70 0.07 6.58
C ALA A 142 -23.04 -0.68 6.43
N SER A 143 -23.26 -1.31 5.28
CA SER A 143 -24.45 -2.10 5.06
C SER A 143 -24.36 -3.31 6.00
N ARG A 144 -24.98 -3.20 7.19
CA ARG A 144 -25.00 -4.30 8.16
C ARG A 144 -25.73 -5.46 7.50
N LYS A 145 -25.09 -6.63 7.47
CA LYS A 145 -25.76 -7.88 7.11
C LYS A 145 -27.00 -8.00 7.99
N ALA A 146 -28.17 -8.19 7.39
CA ALA A 146 -29.31 -8.74 8.10
C ALA A 146 -28.83 -10.01 8.82
N THR A 147 -29.12 -10.09 10.11
CA THR A 147 -28.82 -11.23 10.99
C THR A 147 -29.40 -12.49 10.37
N ALA A 148 -28.59 -13.23 9.61
CA ALA A 148 -28.93 -14.57 9.18
C ALA A 148 -28.63 -15.52 10.33
N THR A 149 -29.68 -16.18 10.79
CA THR A 149 -29.71 -17.25 11.78
C THR A 149 -28.54 -18.22 11.63
N ALA A 150 -27.96 -18.59 12.77
CA ALA A 150 -26.89 -19.57 12.90
C ALA A 150 -27.29 -20.90 12.25
N THR A 151 -26.83 -21.17 11.03
CA THR A 151 -26.67 -22.49 10.38
C THR A 151 -26.30 -22.30 8.90
N ALA A 152 -25.15 -21.70 8.62
CA ALA A 152 -24.51 -21.81 7.32
C ALA A 152 -23.01 -21.56 7.48
N LEU A 153 -22.21 -22.55 7.08
CA LEU A 153 -20.75 -22.46 7.02
C LEU A 153 -20.30 -21.13 6.43
N GLN A 154 -19.28 -20.53 7.07
CA GLN A 154 -18.55 -19.34 6.67
C GLN A 154 -18.18 -19.37 5.18
N HIS A 155 -19.09 -18.98 4.31
CA HIS A 155 -18.75 -18.54 2.97
C HIS A 155 -18.39 -17.07 3.10
N SER A 156 -17.09 -16.81 3.14
CA SER A 156 -16.46 -15.50 2.93
C SER A 156 -17.05 -14.93 1.64
N HIS A 157 -18.09 -14.10 1.76
CA HIS A 157 -18.78 -13.54 0.62
C HIS A 157 -17.85 -12.50 -0.01
N ILE A 158 -17.06 -12.92 -0.99
CA ILE A 158 -16.21 -12.04 -1.79
C ILE A 158 -17.10 -10.96 -2.40
N PRO A 159 -16.78 -9.66 -2.23
CA PRO A 159 -17.58 -8.59 -2.82
C PRO A 159 -17.63 -8.70 -4.35
N ARG A 160 -18.72 -8.24 -4.98
CA ARG A 160 -18.77 -8.19 -6.45
C ARG A 160 -18.09 -6.93 -6.97
N THR A 161 -17.69 -6.93 -8.24
CA THR A 161 -17.03 -5.77 -8.88
C THR A 161 -17.87 -4.49 -8.89
N ILE A 162 -19.20 -4.62 -8.79
CA ILE A 162 -20.14 -3.50 -8.72
C ILE A 162 -20.32 -2.93 -7.30
N ASP A 163 -19.86 -3.64 -6.27
CA ASP A 163 -20.05 -3.21 -4.89
C ASP A 163 -19.06 -2.10 -4.52
N LEU A 164 -19.57 -1.01 -3.93
CA LEU A 164 -18.71 0.00 -3.33
C LEU A 164 -18.19 -0.52 -1.99
N VAL A 165 -16.92 -0.89 -1.96
CA VAL A 165 -16.28 -1.52 -0.79
C VAL A 165 -15.23 -0.63 -0.16
N HIS A 166 -15.21 -0.64 1.16
CA HIS A 166 -14.21 -0.01 1.99
C HIS A 166 -13.26 -1.08 2.51
N ILE A 167 -12.02 -1.05 2.02
CA ILE A 167 -10.96 -2.03 2.25
C ILE A 167 -10.15 -1.71 3.51
#